data_AF-A0AA38NX23-F1
#
_entry.id   AF-A0AA38NX23-F1
#
_cell.length_a   1.000
_cell.length_b   1.000
_cell.length_c   1.000
_cell.angle_alpha   90.00
_cell.angle_beta   90.00
_cell.angle_gamma   90.00
#
_symmetry.space_group_name_H-M   'P 1'
#
loop_
_entity.id
_entity.type
_entity.pdbx_description
1 polymer ?
#
loop_
_entity_poly.entity_id
_entity_poly.type
_entity_poly.pdbx_seq_one_letter_code
_entity_poly.pdbx_strand_id
1 'polypeptide(L)'
;MDVSDDQTKTIEQLTYAFSSGIAPLESPSMPACCCQHNDCPNYEAWQKMKLRLEERLLLTVGGNITLPGRKSIDFNLDIGHELLQRHQELSQNFRRKAEGQESPTGTEQSRTRVSELIEEKQRLEKQLNQALVMSEVTEASSETLHQELKDARQTIAHLTVDNAKYTKLEARLLEVTKERDDLKQEREIESAKAKRTEQDIVQLHLKNSKLRSEIQQLQEELEQRDAHQKEYKGSLVQSTRAQIHRLYAKFSLTAASESIELKKSVEALCEHNEELMQYNRELEGFLVDARDEIHALRQEIEEQGINVQTLQHTGHDDPQETSEDALDVDVKIMYENSDSNVHENSQQSLTILLVRLSSPVHELQD
;
A
#
# COMPACT_ATOMS: atom_id res chain seq x y z
N MET A 1 -31.67 -19.93 10.81
CA MET A 1 -32.08 -19.10 11.95
C MET A 1 -32.20 -17.65 11.47
N ASP A 2 -33.35 -17.36 10.86
CA ASP A 2 -34.26 -16.22 11.11
C ASP A 2 -33.69 -14.81 11.31
N VAL A 3 -32.90 -14.30 10.37
CA VAL A 3 -32.58 -12.84 10.31
C VAL A 3 -33.45 -12.09 9.29
N SER A 4 -34.10 -12.80 8.35
CA SER A 4 -34.88 -12.16 7.28
C SER A 4 -36.31 -11.77 7.69
N ASP A 5 -36.89 -12.43 8.71
CA ASP A 5 -38.27 -12.20 9.16
C ASP A 5 -38.43 -10.97 10.07
N ASP A 6 -37.36 -10.56 10.75
CA ASP A 6 -37.40 -9.37 11.61
C ASP A 6 -37.28 -8.07 10.80
N GLN A 7 -36.59 -8.10 9.66
CA GLN A 7 -36.45 -6.95 8.75
C GLN A 7 -37.74 -6.66 7.98
N THR A 8 -38.47 -7.69 7.55
CA THR A 8 -39.78 -7.53 6.91
C THR A 8 -40.84 -7.03 7.90
N LYS A 9 -40.85 -7.53 9.14
CA LYS A 9 -41.75 -7.04 10.19
C LYS A 9 -41.51 -5.58 10.57
N THR A 10 -40.26 -5.12 10.61
CA THR A 10 -39.96 -3.71 10.88
C THR A 10 -40.39 -2.80 9.74
N ILE A 11 -40.24 -3.24 8.49
CA ILE A 11 -40.71 -2.49 7.31
C ILE A 11 -42.24 -2.41 7.27
N GLU A 12 -42.94 -3.51 7.60
CA GLU A 12 -44.40 -3.54 7.66
C GLU A 12 -44.95 -2.66 8.81
N GLN A 13 -44.30 -2.68 9.99
CA GLN A 13 -44.66 -1.81 11.10
C GLN A 13 -44.45 -0.32 10.79
N LEU A 14 -43.36 0.03 10.10
CA LEU A 14 -43.13 1.40 9.65
C LEU A 14 -44.14 1.82 8.58
N THR A 15 -44.47 0.93 7.65
CA THR A 15 -45.48 1.19 6.61
C THR A 15 -46.89 1.34 7.20
N TYR A 16 -47.22 0.60 8.26
CA TYR A 16 -48.47 0.75 9.01
C TYR A 16 -48.51 2.07 9.81
N ALA A 17 -47.39 2.47 10.43
CA ALA A 17 -47.30 3.74 11.17
C ALA A 17 -47.40 4.96 10.25
N PHE A 18 -46.92 4.88 9.01
CA PHE A 18 -47.06 5.95 8.02
C PHE A 18 -48.44 6.02 7.35
N SER A 19 -49.16 4.89 7.25
CA SER A 19 -50.51 4.85 6.64
C SER A 19 -51.63 5.15 7.64
N SER A 20 -51.42 4.92 8.94
CA SER A 20 -52.30 5.37 10.00
C SER A 20 -52.03 6.85 10.28
N GLY A 21 -52.70 7.74 9.56
CA GLY A 21 -52.61 9.20 9.71
C GLY A 21 -52.99 9.69 11.10
N ILE A 22 -52.09 9.53 12.08
CA ILE A 22 -52.19 10.12 13.40
C ILE A 22 -52.00 11.63 13.25
N ALA A 23 -53.03 12.36 13.66
CA ALA A 23 -53.08 13.81 13.76
C ALA A 23 -51.88 14.37 14.56
N PRO A 24 -51.46 15.62 14.31
CA PRO A 24 -50.15 16.10 14.73
C PRO A 24 -50.05 16.19 16.25
N LEU A 25 -49.13 15.41 16.82
CA LEU A 25 -48.55 15.70 18.13
C LEU A 25 -47.93 17.10 18.05
N GLU A 26 -48.23 17.94 19.05
CA GLU A 26 -47.66 19.27 19.21
C GLU A 26 -46.16 19.26 18.89
N SER A 27 -45.74 20.23 18.08
CA SER A 27 -44.39 20.32 17.52
C SER A 27 -43.37 20.17 18.65
N PRO A 28 -42.54 19.10 18.69
CA PRO A 28 -41.50 19.01 19.69
C PRO A 28 -40.61 20.24 19.55
N SER A 29 -40.39 20.92 20.67
CA SER A 29 -39.52 22.10 20.80
C SER A 29 -38.26 21.90 19.97
N MET A 30 -37.93 22.87 19.12
CA MET A 30 -36.83 22.80 18.16
C MET A 30 -35.58 22.14 18.79
N PRO A 31 -34.95 21.17 18.11
CA PRO A 31 -33.80 20.47 18.67
C PRO A 31 -32.70 21.49 18.96
N ALA A 32 -32.43 21.70 20.25
CA ALA A 32 -31.28 22.49 20.68
C ALA A 32 -30.01 21.67 20.45
N CYS A 33 -28.92 22.32 20.01
CA CYS A 33 -27.61 21.68 19.96
C CYS A 33 -27.29 21.03 21.31
N CYS A 34 -26.64 19.87 21.31
CA CYS A 34 -26.10 19.23 22.52
C CYS A 34 -25.22 20.16 23.37
N CYS A 35 -24.74 21.24 22.77
CA CYS A 35 -23.89 22.26 23.33
C CYS A 35 -24.62 23.48 23.93
N GLN A 36 -25.96 23.59 23.80
CA GLN A 36 -26.81 24.71 24.25
C GLN A 36 -26.38 26.13 23.79
N HIS A 37 -25.38 26.23 22.90
CA HIS A 37 -24.98 27.46 22.27
C HIS A 37 -25.73 27.65 20.95
N ASN A 38 -26.29 28.84 20.77
CA ASN A 38 -27.05 29.22 19.58
C ASN A 38 -26.14 29.32 18.34
N ASP A 39 -24.84 29.61 18.53
CA ASP A 39 -23.86 29.83 17.45
C ASP A 39 -22.94 28.61 17.25
N CYS A 40 -23.47 27.39 17.36
CA CYS A 40 -22.67 26.20 17.12
C CYS A 40 -22.48 25.96 15.62
N PRO A 41 -21.22 25.81 15.13
CA PRO A 41 -20.96 25.57 13.71
C PRO A 41 -21.61 24.27 13.20
N ASN A 42 -21.73 23.25 14.05
CA ASN A 42 -22.43 22.01 13.71
C ASN A 42 -23.95 22.20 13.60
N TYR A 43 -24.54 23.07 14.42
CA TYR A 43 -25.97 23.40 14.33
C TYR A 43 -26.27 24.20 13.08
N GLU A 44 -25.41 25.15 12.71
CA GLU A 44 -25.52 25.91 11.47
C GLU A 44 -25.36 25.00 10.23
N ALA A 45 -24.39 24.09 10.24
CA ALA A 45 -24.21 23.09 9.19
C ALA A 45 -25.44 22.16 9.07
N TRP A 46 -26.01 21.74 10.20
CA TRP A 46 -27.25 20.96 10.23
C TRP A 46 -28.46 21.75 9.71
N GLN A 47 -28.64 23.02 10.10
CA GLN A 47 -29.71 23.86 9.58
C GLN A 47 -29.59 24.07 8.07
N LYS A 48 -28.38 24.31 7.55
CA LYS A 48 -28.12 24.39 6.10
C LYS A 48 -28.48 23.09 5.38
N MET A 49 -28.11 21.95 5.95
CA MET A 49 -28.46 20.65 5.38
C MET A 49 -29.97 20.37 5.46
N LYS A 50 -30.62 20.74 6.57
CA LYS A 50 -32.07 20.66 6.74
C LYS A 50 -32.79 21.50 5.70
N LEU A 51 -32.44 22.77 5.53
CA LEU A 51 -33.04 23.64 4.51
C LEU A 51 -32.85 23.06 3.10
N ARG A 52 -31.66 22.52 2.80
CA ARG A 52 -31.40 21.86 1.52
C ARG A 52 -32.23 20.59 1.32
N LEU A 53 -32.52 19.85 2.39
CA LEU A 53 -33.41 18.70 2.35
C LEU A 53 -34.88 19.14 2.22
N GLU A 54 -35.32 20.16 2.94
CA GLU A 54 -36.67 20.73 2.85
C GLU A 54 -36.94 21.31 1.46
N GLU A 55 -35.96 21.98 0.85
CA GLU A 55 -36.03 22.46 -0.53
C GLU A 55 -36.16 21.29 -1.52
N ARG A 56 -35.38 20.22 -1.33
CA ARG A 56 -35.50 18.99 -2.13
C ARG A 56 -36.81 18.24 -1.87
N LEU A 57 -37.36 18.32 -0.66
CA LEU A 57 -38.62 17.69 -0.26
C LEU A 57 -39.81 18.48 -0.84
N LEU A 58 -39.74 19.81 -0.86
CA LEU A 58 -40.66 20.68 -1.57
C LEU A 58 -40.62 20.43 -3.09
N LEU A 59 -39.43 20.18 -3.66
CA LEU A 59 -39.27 19.86 -5.09
C LEU A 59 -39.73 18.43 -5.43
N THR A 60 -39.65 17.46 -4.51
CA THR A 60 -40.17 16.10 -4.72
C THR A 60 -41.68 15.99 -4.45
N VAL A 61 -42.24 16.80 -3.54
CA VAL A 61 -43.70 16.93 -3.34
C VAL A 61 -44.34 17.77 -4.45
N GLY A 62 -43.63 18.78 -4.99
CA GLY A 62 -44.03 19.50 -6.20
C GLY A 62 -43.87 18.70 -7.50
N GLY A 63 -43.29 17.49 -7.43
CA GLY A 63 -42.95 16.67 -8.57
C GLY A 63 -43.92 15.54 -8.92
N ASN A 64 -44.72 14.98 -7.99
CA ASN A 64 -45.83 14.03 -8.24
C ASN A 64 -46.44 13.43 -6.94
N ILE A 65 -46.67 14.21 -5.88
CA ILE A 65 -47.61 13.80 -4.81
C ILE A 65 -48.54 14.96 -4.51
N THR A 66 -49.44 15.25 -5.46
CA THR A 66 -50.79 15.64 -5.09
C THR A 66 -51.38 14.48 -4.31
N LEU A 67 -51.36 14.57 -2.97
CA LEU A 67 -52.33 13.87 -2.13
C LEU A 67 -53.72 14.10 -2.74
N PRO A 68 -54.44 13.07 -3.24
CA PRO A 68 -55.82 13.22 -3.68
C PRO A 68 -56.69 13.26 -2.43
N GLY A 69 -56.61 14.37 -1.69
CA GLY A 69 -57.32 14.57 -0.43
C GLY A 69 -58.09 15.88 -0.48
N ARG A 70 -59.41 15.78 -0.64
CA ARG A 70 -60.45 16.84 -0.59
C ARG A 70 -60.69 17.67 -1.84
N LYS A 71 -59.72 18.36 -2.44
CA LYS A 71 -60.05 19.39 -3.47
C LYS A 71 -60.55 18.85 -4.82
N SER A 72 -60.28 17.59 -5.16
CA SER A 72 -60.75 17.00 -6.42
C SER A 72 -62.18 16.47 -6.34
N ILE A 73 -62.72 16.23 -5.13
CA ILE A 73 -64.10 15.73 -4.96
C ILE A 73 -65.08 16.90 -5.04
N ASP A 74 -64.75 18.04 -4.42
CA ASP A 74 -65.59 19.24 -4.45
C ASP A 74 -65.70 19.84 -5.87
N PHE A 75 -64.59 19.85 -6.62
CA PHE A 75 -64.58 20.37 -8.00
C PHE A 75 -65.42 19.53 -8.97
N ASN A 76 -65.42 18.20 -8.82
CA ASN A 76 -66.26 17.31 -9.63
C ASN A 76 -67.74 17.36 -9.22
N LEU A 77 -68.05 17.67 -7.95
CA LEU A 77 -69.41 17.78 -7.43
C LEU A 77 -70.09 19.08 -7.90
N ASP A 78 -69.36 20.19 -7.92
CA ASP A 78 -69.85 21.49 -8.41
C ASP A 78 -70.17 21.45 -9.92
N ILE A 79 -69.29 20.82 -10.72
CA ILE A 79 -69.54 20.60 -12.15
C ILE A 79 -70.78 19.73 -12.39
N GLY A 80 -70.97 18.70 -11.55
CA GLY A 80 -72.15 17.84 -11.60
C GLY A 80 -73.47 18.58 -11.31
N HIS A 81 -73.47 19.46 -10.30
CA HIS A 81 -74.65 20.26 -9.94
C HIS A 81 -75.04 21.28 -11.02
N GLU A 82 -74.06 21.95 -11.64
CA GLU A 82 -74.33 22.96 -12.66
C GLU A 82 -74.85 22.35 -13.98
N LEU A 83 -74.35 21.15 -14.36
CA LEU A 83 -74.86 20.39 -15.49
C LEU A 83 -76.32 19.94 -15.28
N LEU A 84 -76.66 19.47 -14.08
CA LEU A 84 -78.02 19.07 -13.72
C LEU A 84 -79.00 20.24 -13.76
N GLN A 85 -78.60 21.41 -13.26
CA GLN A 85 -79.43 22.62 -13.28
C GLN A 85 -79.73 23.08 -14.73
N ARG A 86 -78.71 23.12 -15.59
CA ARG A 86 -78.87 23.47 -17.02
C ARG A 86 -79.82 22.53 -17.75
N HIS A 87 -79.76 21.24 -17.43
CA HIS A 87 -80.64 20.26 -18.07
C HIS A 87 -82.10 20.47 -17.66
N GLN A 88 -82.36 20.80 -16.40
CA GLN A 88 -83.69 21.07 -15.86
C GLN A 88 -84.33 22.31 -16.50
N GLU A 89 -83.55 23.38 -16.72
CA GLU A 89 -84.01 24.60 -17.38
C GLU A 89 -84.35 24.39 -18.86
N LEU A 90 -83.53 23.62 -19.58
CA LEU A 90 -83.81 23.23 -20.97
C LEU A 90 -85.12 22.43 -21.07
N SER A 91 -85.31 21.42 -20.21
CA SER A 91 -86.53 20.61 -20.19
C SER A 91 -87.80 21.43 -19.92
N GLN A 92 -87.73 22.44 -19.04
CA GLN A 92 -88.87 23.32 -18.77
C GLN A 92 -89.21 24.23 -19.96
N ASN A 93 -88.20 24.73 -20.66
CA ASN A 93 -88.40 25.57 -21.85
C ASN A 93 -89.04 24.81 -23.01
N PHE A 94 -88.67 23.54 -23.23
CA PHE A 94 -89.33 22.69 -24.23
C PHE A 94 -90.81 22.46 -23.91
N ARG A 95 -91.16 22.25 -22.64
CA ARG A 95 -92.55 22.06 -22.21
C ARG A 95 -93.41 23.32 -22.44
N ARG A 96 -92.90 24.51 -22.11
CA ARG A 96 -93.61 25.78 -22.35
C ARG A 96 -93.81 26.10 -23.84
N LYS A 97 -92.90 25.64 -24.71
CA LYS A 97 -92.99 25.86 -26.17
C LYS A 97 -94.00 24.92 -26.83
N ALA A 98 -94.24 23.74 -26.26
CA ALA A 98 -95.22 22.77 -26.75
C ALA A 98 -96.68 23.21 -26.50
N GLU A 99 -96.92 24.06 -25.49
CA GLU A 99 -98.26 24.46 -25.06
C GLU A 99 -98.78 25.75 -25.76
N GLY A 100 -97.97 26.39 -26.60
CA GLY A 100 -98.21 27.79 -27.01
C GLY A 100 -98.56 28.10 -28.47
N GLN A 101 -98.83 27.13 -29.35
CA GLN A 101 -98.95 27.48 -30.79
C GLN A 101 -99.88 26.57 -31.62
N GLU A 102 -101.19 26.78 -31.47
CA GLU A 102 -102.18 26.40 -32.50
C GLU A 102 -102.87 27.67 -33.03
N SER A 103 -102.49 28.10 -34.23
CA SER A 103 -103.23 29.11 -35.01
C SER A 103 -103.36 28.67 -36.47
N PRO A 104 -104.52 28.87 -37.13
CA PRO A 104 -104.95 28.10 -38.30
C PRO A 104 -104.59 28.75 -39.65
N THR A 105 -103.42 29.38 -39.79
CA THR A 105 -102.81 29.75 -41.10
C THR A 105 -101.73 28.74 -41.50
N GLY A 106 -101.94 27.49 -41.13
CA GLY A 106 -100.92 26.51 -40.74
C GLY A 106 -100.31 25.64 -41.84
N THR A 107 -100.37 26.00 -43.13
CA THR A 107 -99.72 25.19 -44.20
C THR A 107 -98.45 25.83 -44.74
N GLU A 108 -98.48 27.11 -45.11
CA GLU A 108 -97.28 27.85 -45.58
C GLU A 108 -96.28 28.12 -44.45
N GLN A 109 -96.77 28.56 -43.28
CA GLN A 109 -95.95 28.77 -42.07
C GLN A 109 -95.36 27.46 -41.54
N SER A 110 -96.07 26.35 -41.70
CA SER A 110 -95.54 25.04 -41.34
C SER A 110 -94.47 24.58 -42.31
N ARG A 111 -94.59 24.85 -43.61
CA ARG A 111 -93.54 24.53 -44.60
C ARG A 111 -92.24 25.29 -44.36
N THR A 112 -92.32 26.60 -44.11
CA THR A 112 -91.15 27.45 -43.79
C THR A 112 -90.50 27.04 -42.47
N ARG A 113 -91.29 26.75 -41.44
CA ARG A 113 -90.77 26.21 -40.18
C ARG A 113 -90.13 24.83 -40.34
N VAL A 114 -90.69 23.97 -41.18
CA VAL A 114 -90.07 22.66 -41.49
C VAL A 114 -88.74 22.84 -42.22
N SER A 115 -88.61 23.77 -43.17
CA SER A 115 -87.32 24.05 -43.81
C SER A 115 -86.29 24.63 -42.83
N GLU A 116 -86.67 25.58 -41.99
CA GLU A 116 -85.79 26.14 -40.96
C GLU A 116 -85.31 25.07 -39.97
N LEU A 117 -86.21 24.18 -39.53
CA LEU A 117 -85.87 23.05 -38.66
C LEU A 117 -84.93 22.05 -39.35
N ILE A 118 -85.07 21.84 -40.66
CA ILE A 118 -84.14 20.99 -41.42
C ILE A 118 -82.75 21.63 -41.50
N GLU A 119 -82.67 22.93 -41.77
CA GLU A 119 -81.40 23.67 -41.80
C GLU A 119 -80.72 23.70 -40.43
N GLU A 120 -81.50 23.97 -39.36
CA GLU A 120 -81.02 23.94 -37.99
C GLU A 120 -80.53 22.55 -37.60
N LYS A 121 -81.29 21.49 -37.94
CA LYS A 121 -80.87 20.10 -37.73
C LYS A 121 -79.55 19.82 -38.43
N GLN A 122 -79.41 20.17 -39.70
CA GLN A 122 -78.16 19.96 -40.45
C GLN A 122 -76.99 20.73 -39.83
N ARG A 123 -77.22 21.96 -39.33
CA ARG A 123 -76.21 22.74 -38.62
C ARG A 123 -75.80 22.10 -37.31
N LEU A 124 -76.77 21.65 -36.50
CA LEU A 124 -76.51 20.97 -35.24
C LEU A 124 -75.80 19.63 -35.45
N GLU A 125 -76.16 18.86 -36.48
CA GLU A 125 -75.47 17.62 -36.86
C GLU A 125 -74.01 17.90 -37.24
N LYS A 126 -73.73 18.97 -38.00
CA LYS A 126 -72.35 19.39 -38.30
C LYS A 126 -71.57 19.79 -37.05
N GLN A 127 -72.17 20.57 -36.16
CA GLN A 127 -71.52 20.99 -34.91
C GLN A 127 -71.26 19.80 -33.99
N LEU A 128 -72.20 18.86 -33.89
CA LEU A 128 -72.04 17.64 -33.12
C LEU A 128 -70.90 16.79 -33.70
N ASN A 129 -70.88 16.55 -35.01
CA ASN A 129 -69.81 15.80 -35.66
C ASN A 129 -68.45 16.46 -35.49
N GLN A 130 -68.38 17.79 -35.59
CA GLN A 130 -67.15 18.53 -35.33
C GLN A 130 -66.68 18.37 -33.87
N ALA A 131 -67.60 18.47 -32.91
CA ALA A 131 -67.29 18.30 -31.49
C ALA A 131 -66.82 16.87 -31.18
N LEU A 132 -67.43 15.85 -31.79
CA LEU A 132 -67.01 14.46 -31.66
C LEU A 132 -65.60 14.24 -32.22
N VAL A 133 -65.32 14.74 -33.43
CA VAL A 133 -63.97 14.66 -34.02
C VAL A 133 -62.94 15.40 -33.17
N MET A 134 -63.29 16.59 -32.64
CA MET A 134 -62.40 17.32 -31.74
C MET A 134 -62.14 16.53 -30.45
N SER A 135 -63.17 15.90 -29.87
CA SER A 135 -63.02 15.04 -28.69
C SER A 135 -62.08 13.87 -28.96
N GLU A 136 -62.27 13.16 -30.08
CA GLU A 136 -61.41 12.04 -30.48
C GLU A 136 -59.96 12.49 -30.73
N VAL A 137 -59.76 13.63 -31.38
CA VAL A 137 -58.41 14.20 -31.60
C VAL A 137 -57.75 14.57 -30.28
N THR A 138 -58.49 15.16 -29.33
CA THR A 138 -57.95 15.49 -28.00
C THR A 138 -57.65 14.25 -27.18
N GLU A 139 -58.46 13.19 -27.30
CA GLU A 139 -58.23 11.91 -26.63
C GLU A 139 -56.97 11.23 -27.18
N ALA A 140 -56.86 11.08 -28.50
CA ALA A 140 -55.67 10.52 -29.15
C ALA A 140 -54.40 11.34 -28.85
N SER A 141 -54.51 12.67 -28.81
CA SER A 141 -53.40 13.55 -28.41
C SER A 141 -53.01 13.35 -26.94
N SER A 142 -54.00 13.20 -26.05
CA SER A 142 -53.76 12.94 -24.62
C SER A 142 -53.07 11.60 -24.43
N GLU A 143 -53.54 10.54 -25.08
CA GLU A 143 -52.92 9.20 -25.02
C GLU A 143 -51.47 9.21 -25.50
N THR A 144 -51.19 9.93 -26.60
CA THR A 144 -49.83 10.09 -27.13
C THR A 144 -48.91 10.77 -26.11
N LEU A 145 -49.36 11.86 -25.48
CA LEU A 145 -48.57 12.54 -24.44
C LEU A 145 -48.34 11.66 -23.21
N HIS A 146 -49.32 10.84 -22.80
CA HIS A 146 -49.15 9.90 -21.69
C HIS A 146 -48.11 8.82 -22.03
N GLN A 147 -48.09 8.35 -23.28
CA GLN A 147 -47.10 7.37 -23.74
C GLN A 147 -45.70 7.98 -23.79
N GLU A 148 -45.53 9.18 -24.35
CA GLU A 148 -44.23 9.88 -24.37
C GLU A 148 -43.71 10.15 -22.95
N LEU A 149 -44.60 10.53 -22.03
CA LEU A 149 -44.24 10.76 -20.62
C LEU A 149 -43.78 9.45 -19.95
N LYS A 150 -44.44 8.32 -20.25
CA LYS A 150 -44.03 7.00 -19.76
C LYS A 150 -42.65 6.61 -20.31
N ASP A 151 -42.39 6.85 -21.59
CA ASP A 151 -41.11 6.52 -22.24
C ASP A 151 -39.98 7.41 -21.72
N ALA A 152 -40.26 8.71 -21.50
CA ALA A 152 -39.33 9.63 -20.85
C ALA A 152 -38.99 9.18 -19.42
N ARG A 153 -39.99 8.77 -18.62
CA ARG A 153 -39.77 8.22 -17.26
C ARG A 153 -38.92 6.96 -17.28
N GLN A 154 -39.16 6.04 -18.22
CA GLN A 154 -38.34 4.84 -18.37
C GLN A 154 -36.89 5.17 -18.74
N THR A 155 -36.70 6.14 -19.65
CA THR A 155 -35.37 6.62 -20.04
C THR A 155 -34.62 7.24 -18.86
N ILE A 156 -35.28 8.09 -18.07
CA ILE A 156 -34.70 8.68 -16.85
C ILE A 156 -34.31 7.59 -15.84
N ALA A 157 -35.17 6.60 -15.63
CA ALA A 157 -34.87 5.49 -14.73
C ALA A 157 -33.63 4.71 -15.18
N HIS A 158 -33.50 4.44 -16.48
CA HIS A 158 -32.33 3.78 -17.05
C HIS A 158 -31.04 4.61 -16.89
N LEU A 159 -31.07 5.89 -17.26
CA LEU A 159 -29.95 6.82 -17.07
C LEU A 159 -29.54 6.96 -15.60
N THR A 160 -30.49 6.89 -14.67
CA THR A 160 -30.20 6.94 -13.23
C THR A 160 -29.43 5.70 -12.77
N VAL A 161 -29.81 4.51 -13.25
CA VAL A 161 -29.09 3.25 -12.97
C VAL A 161 -27.68 3.30 -13.54
N ASP A 162 -27.52 3.79 -14.76
CA ASP A 162 -26.19 3.89 -15.38
C ASP A 162 -25.32 4.94 -14.69
N ASN A 163 -25.87 6.08 -14.29
CA ASN A 163 -25.15 7.06 -13.46
C ASN A 163 -24.67 6.45 -12.13
N ALA A 164 -25.49 5.62 -11.48
CA ALA A 164 -25.07 4.90 -10.27
C ALA A 164 -23.91 3.92 -10.55
N LYS A 165 -23.88 3.26 -11.72
CA LYS A 165 -22.74 2.43 -12.13
C LYS A 165 -21.49 3.27 -12.38
N TYR A 166 -21.60 4.40 -13.08
CA TYR A 166 -20.48 5.29 -13.37
C TYR A 166 -19.86 5.86 -12.09
N THR A 167 -20.67 6.35 -11.15
CA THR A 167 -20.17 6.84 -9.85
C THR A 167 -19.44 5.74 -9.05
N LYS A 168 -19.90 4.48 -9.11
CA LYS A 168 -19.18 3.36 -8.49
C LYS A 168 -17.83 3.08 -9.16
N LEU A 169 -17.76 3.15 -10.48
CA LEU A 169 -16.50 2.98 -11.22
C LEU A 169 -15.54 4.12 -10.93
N GLU A 170 -16.04 5.35 -10.82
CA GLU A 170 -15.26 6.53 -10.41
C GLU A 170 -14.67 6.36 -9.01
N ALA A 171 -15.48 5.89 -8.04
CA ALA A 171 -14.99 5.58 -6.70
C ALA A 171 -13.87 4.52 -6.70
N ARG A 172 -14.03 3.44 -7.49
CA ARG A 172 -12.99 2.41 -7.64
C ARG A 172 -11.72 2.96 -8.31
N LEU A 173 -11.87 3.86 -9.28
CA LEU A 173 -10.74 4.51 -9.93
C LEU A 173 -9.97 5.39 -8.94
N LEU A 174 -10.68 6.14 -8.08
CA LEU A 174 -10.08 6.94 -7.02
C LEU A 174 -9.33 6.08 -5.99
N GLU A 175 -9.88 4.92 -5.63
CA GLU A 175 -9.22 3.95 -4.74
C GLU A 175 -7.92 3.41 -5.36
N VAL A 176 -7.97 2.91 -6.60
CA VAL A 176 -6.79 2.39 -7.32
C VAL A 176 -5.72 3.47 -7.53
N THR A 177 -6.13 4.72 -7.80
CA THR A 177 -5.17 5.83 -7.94
C THR A 177 -4.48 6.17 -6.62
N LYS A 178 -5.20 6.08 -5.50
CA LYS A 178 -4.62 6.22 -4.17
C LYS A 178 -3.64 5.09 -3.86
N GLU A 179 -4.03 3.83 -4.06
CA GLU A 179 -3.16 2.66 -3.85
C GLU A 179 -1.87 2.76 -4.66
N ARG A 180 -1.97 3.20 -5.93
CA ARG A 180 -0.79 3.45 -6.78
C ARG A 180 0.13 4.51 -6.17
N ASP A 181 -0.42 5.58 -5.62
CA ASP A 181 0.36 6.67 -5.03
C ASP A 181 1.03 6.21 -3.73
N ASP A 182 0.33 5.41 -2.91
CA ASP A 182 0.86 4.78 -1.70
C ASP A 182 2.04 3.84 -2.05
N LEU A 183 1.87 2.94 -3.03
CA LEU A 183 2.94 2.04 -3.51
C LEU A 183 4.14 2.81 -4.08
N LYS A 184 3.88 3.94 -4.75
CA LYS A 184 4.95 4.80 -5.26
C LYS A 184 5.76 5.40 -4.11
N GLN A 185 5.09 5.85 -3.06
CA GLN A 185 5.75 6.38 -1.87
C GLN A 185 6.59 5.30 -1.17
N GLU A 186 6.06 4.08 -1.00
CA GLU A 186 6.80 2.95 -0.42
C GLU A 186 8.06 2.62 -1.23
N ARG A 187 7.93 2.57 -2.56
CA ARG A 187 9.08 2.38 -3.47
C ARG A 187 10.13 3.47 -3.32
N GLU A 188 9.72 4.73 -3.18
CA GLU A 188 10.65 5.85 -2.98
C GLU A 188 11.39 5.74 -1.63
N ILE A 189 10.69 5.30 -0.57
CA ILE A 189 11.29 5.05 0.75
C ILE A 189 12.32 3.93 0.69
N GLU A 190 11.96 2.77 0.12
CA GLU A 190 12.91 1.65 0.00
C GLU A 190 14.07 1.99 -0.94
N SER A 191 13.84 2.75 -2.01
CA SER A 191 14.92 3.24 -2.86
C SER A 191 15.88 4.17 -2.11
N ALA A 192 15.37 5.04 -1.24
CA ALA A 192 16.21 5.91 -0.41
C ALA A 192 17.01 5.12 0.62
N LYS A 193 16.40 4.09 1.22
CA LYS A 193 17.06 3.17 2.15
C LYS A 193 18.17 2.37 1.47
N ALA A 194 17.91 1.81 0.29
CA ALA A 194 18.92 1.11 -0.52
C ALA A 194 20.12 2.02 -0.85
N LYS A 195 19.87 3.26 -1.29
CA LYS A 195 20.94 4.24 -1.53
C LYS A 195 21.75 4.56 -0.29
N ARG A 196 21.12 4.61 0.89
CA ARG A 196 21.81 4.84 2.16
C ARG A 196 22.72 3.67 2.50
N THR A 197 22.24 2.44 2.36
CA THR A 197 23.07 1.24 2.61
C THR A 197 24.20 1.13 1.60
N GLU A 198 23.99 1.50 0.34
CA GLU A 198 25.06 1.58 -0.67
C GLU A 198 26.14 2.60 -0.26
N GLN A 199 25.74 3.77 0.23
CA GLN A 199 26.68 4.78 0.73
C GLN A 199 27.47 4.27 1.95
N ASP A 200 26.81 3.58 2.87
CA ASP A 200 27.48 2.99 4.05
C ASP A 200 28.49 1.91 3.65
N ILE A 201 28.15 1.06 2.68
CA ILE A 201 29.06 0.05 2.10
C ILE A 201 30.29 0.72 1.49
N VAL A 202 30.11 1.78 0.68
CA VAL A 202 31.23 2.52 0.09
C VAL A 202 32.13 3.13 1.18
N GLN A 203 31.55 3.70 2.24
CA GLN A 203 32.33 4.23 3.37
C GLN A 203 33.11 3.14 4.10
N LEU A 204 32.51 1.96 4.32
CA LEU A 204 33.19 0.82 4.93
C LEU A 204 34.33 0.30 4.04
N HIS A 205 34.13 0.24 2.73
CA HIS A 205 35.19 -0.12 1.78
C HIS A 205 36.36 0.86 1.82
N LEU A 206 36.09 2.18 1.87
CA LEU A 206 37.14 3.20 2.01
C LEU A 206 37.92 3.04 3.33
N LYS A 207 37.22 2.81 4.45
CA LYS A 207 37.87 2.55 5.75
C LYS A 207 38.70 1.27 5.71
N ASN A 208 38.20 0.20 5.11
CA ASN A 208 38.91 -1.06 5.00
C ASN A 208 40.17 -0.93 4.12
N SER A 209 40.07 -0.22 2.99
CA SER A 209 41.22 0.11 2.13
C SER A 209 42.29 0.91 2.88
N LYS A 210 41.89 1.90 3.68
CA LYS A 210 42.80 2.67 4.53
C LYS A 210 43.51 1.78 5.55
N LEU A 211 42.76 0.97 6.31
CA LEU A 211 43.34 0.05 7.28
C LEU A 211 44.30 -0.97 6.64
N ARG A 212 43.98 -1.50 5.45
CA ARG A 212 44.88 -2.38 4.70
C ARG A 212 46.20 -1.68 4.36
N SER A 213 46.15 -0.43 3.91
CA SER A 213 47.37 0.35 3.63
C SER A 213 48.20 0.62 4.89
N GLU A 214 47.57 0.90 6.03
CA GLU A 214 48.26 1.08 7.31
C GLU A 214 48.91 -0.23 7.79
N ILE A 215 48.23 -1.38 7.65
CA ILE A 215 48.80 -2.70 7.97
C ILE A 215 50.03 -2.97 7.10
N GLN A 216 49.95 -2.70 5.79
CA GLN A 216 51.07 -2.89 4.89
C GLN A 216 52.26 -1.99 5.27
N GLN A 217 52.01 -0.71 5.59
CA GLN A 217 53.06 0.20 6.06
C GLN A 217 53.73 -0.29 7.34
N LEU A 218 52.95 -0.75 8.33
CA LEU A 218 53.49 -1.28 9.58
C LEU A 218 54.29 -2.57 9.37
N GLN A 219 53.88 -3.43 8.42
CA GLN A 219 54.64 -4.61 8.02
C GLN A 219 55.98 -4.23 7.40
N GLU A 220 55.99 -3.27 6.45
CA GLU A 220 57.20 -2.74 5.84
C GLU A 220 58.14 -2.11 6.88
N GLU A 221 57.62 -1.36 7.85
CA GLU A 221 58.40 -0.81 8.97
C GLU A 221 59.01 -1.90 9.86
N LEU A 222 58.27 -2.97 10.16
CA LEU A 222 58.76 -4.09 10.95
C LEU A 222 59.89 -4.83 10.23
N GLU A 223 59.71 -5.11 8.93
CA GLU A 223 60.75 -5.74 8.10
C GLU A 223 62.03 -4.89 8.04
N GLN A 224 61.90 -3.56 7.92
CA GLN A 224 63.04 -2.65 7.98
C GLN A 224 63.75 -2.70 9.33
N ARG A 225 63.02 -2.73 10.46
CA ARG A 225 63.62 -2.87 11.80
C ARG A 225 64.35 -4.20 11.97
N ASP A 226 63.79 -5.29 11.47
CA ASP A 226 64.42 -6.61 11.51
C ASP A 226 65.69 -6.66 10.66
N ALA A 227 65.67 -6.06 9.47
CA ALA A 227 66.86 -5.91 8.63
C ALA A 227 67.96 -5.11 9.34
N HIS A 228 67.63 -3.95 9.90
CA HIS A 228 68.58 -3.13 10.68
C HIS A 228 69.10 -3.85 11.93
N GLN A 229 68.25 -4.62 12.62
CA GLN A 229 68.69 -5.39 13.78
C GLN A 229 69.67 -6.50 13.38
N LYS A 230 69.45 -7.17 12.24
CA LYS A 230 70.37 -8.17 11.68
C LYS A 230 71.70 -7.54 11.28
N GLU A 231 71.68 -6.39 10.60
CA GLU A 231 72.88 -5.62 10.24
C GLU A 231 73.67 -5.20 11.49
N TYR A 232 73.00 -4.65 12.49
CA TYR A 232 73.60 -4.23 13.75
C TYR A 232 74.22 -5.41 14.51
N LYS A 233 73.48 -6.52 14.66
CA LYS A 233 73.98 -7.77 15.27
C LYS A 233 75.18 -8.31 14.50
N GLY A 234 75.15 -8.29 13.17
CA GLY A 234 76.27 -8.71 12.32
C GLY A 234 77.52 -7.86 12.53
N SER A 235 77.38 -6.53 12.55
CA SER A 235 78.48 -5.60 12.84
C SER A 235 79.05 -5.80 14.24
N LEU A 236 78.18 -5.99 15.25
CA LEU A 236 78.59 -6.27 16.63
C LEU A 236 79.40 -7.56 16.72
N VAL A 237 78.94 -8.65 16.08
CA VAL A 237 79.66 -9.94 16.05
C VAL A 237 81.02 -9.80 15.35
N GLN A 238 81.09 -9.05 14.24
CA GLN A 238 82.37 -8.79 13.58
C GLN A 238 83.33 -7.99 14.48
N SER A 239 82.83 -6.98 15.17
CA SER A 239 83.59 -6.16 16.12
C SER A 239 84.11 -6.98 17.32
N THR A 240 83.26 -7.80 17.93
CA THR A 240 83.66 -8.67 19.06
C THR A 240 84.65 -9.73 18.61
N ARG A 241 84.47 -10.35 17.43
CA ARG A 241 85.47 -11.28 16.84
C ARG A 241 86.81 -10.59 16.64
N ALA A 242 86.84 -9.37 16.08
CA ALA A 242 88.07 -8.61 15.91
C ALA A 242 88.76 -8.29 17.26
N GLN A 243 87.99 -7.94 18.29
CA GLN A 243 88.52 -7.72 19.65
C GLN A 243 89.08 -9.01 20.26
N ILE A 244 88.35 -10.13 20.14
CA ILE A 244 88.79 -11.47 20.58
C ILE A 244 90.11 -11.84 19.89
N HIS A 245 90.23 -11.68 18.57
CA HIS A 245 91.48 -11.92 17.85
C HIS A 245 92.64 -11.05 18.35
N ARG A 246 92.40 -9.76 18.64
CA ARG A 246 93.42 -8.88 19.24
C ARG A 246 93.83 -9.32 20.64
N LEU A 247 92.89 -9.82 21.44
CA LEU A 247 93.17 -10.35 22.78
C LEU A 247 93.95 -11.66 22.68
N TYR A 248 93.55 -12.60 21.83
CA TYR A 248 94.30 -13.84 21.57
C TYR A 248 95.73 -13.56 21.11
N ALA A 249 95.94 -12.60 20.21
CA ALA A 249 97.28 -12.19 19.77
C ALA A 249 98.14 -11.61 20.90
N LYS A 250 97.53 -11.01 21.94
CA LYS A 250 98.24 -10.53 23.13
C LYS A 250 98.51 -11.65 24.14
N PHE A 251 97.55 -12.55 24.34
CA PHE A 251 97.64 -13.68 25.27
C PHE A 251 98.57 -14.80 24.80
N SER A 252 98.76 -14.98 23.49
CA SER A 252 99.71 -15.96 22.94
C SER A 252 101.17 -15.68 23.34
N LEU A 253 101.48 -14.50 23.86
CA LEU A 253 102.79 -14.17 24.43
C LEU A 253 102.96 -14.47 25.93
N THR A 254 101.89 -14.79 26.68
CA THR A 254 101.96 -14.91 28.16
C THR A 254 101.41 -16.21 28.77
N ALA A 255 100.72 -17.08 28.01
CA ALA A 255 99.80 -18.06 28.62
C ALA A 255 100.19 -19.55 28.48
N ALA A 256 101.35 -19.97 28.99
CA ALA A 256 101.64 -21.40 29.12
C ALA A 256 101.01 -22.04 30.38
N SER A 257 100.67 -21.27 31.43
CA SER A 257 100.09 -21.81 32.68
C SER A 257 98.58 -21.57 32.85
N GLU A 258 97.98 -20.57 32.20
CA GLU A 258 96.54 -20.24 32.31
C GLU A 258 95.64 -21.08 31.37
N SER A 259 96.24 -21.79 30.41
CA SER A 259 95.55 -22.60 29.39
C SER A 259 94.66 -23.71 29.98
N ILE A 260 95.03 -24.26 31.13
CA ILE A 260 94.29 -25.36 31.77
C ILE A 260 92.99 -24.86 32.43
N GLU A 261 93.02 -23.69 33.08
CA GLU A 261 91.82 -23.09 33.70
C GLU A 261 90.87 -22.53 32.63
N LEU A 262 91.43 -21.94 31.57
CA LEU A 262 90.65 -21.48 30.42
C LEU A 262 89.91 -22.66 29.76
N LYS A 263 90.59 -23.79 29.55
CA LYS A 263 89.95 -25.00 28.99
C LYS A 263 88.78 -25.48 29.85
N LYS A 264 88.93 -25.52 31.17
CA LYS A 264 87.84 -25.89 32.10
C LYS A 264 86.68 -24.89 32.05
N SER A 265 86.96 -23.59 31.92
CA SER A 265 85.91 -22.57 31.79
C SER A 265 85.16 -22.68 30.47
N VAL A 266 85.84 -23.05 29.38
CA VAL A 266 85.22 -23.28 28.08
C VAL A 266 84.36 -24.55 28.11
N GLU A 267 84.85 -25.63 28.73
CA GLU A 267 84.07 -26.86 28.92
C GLU A 267 82.79 -26.58 29.75
N ALA A 268 82.90 -25.85 30.86
CA ALA A 268 81.73 -25.46 31.67
C ALA A 268 80.73 -24.55 30.91
N LEU A 269 81.22 -23.66 30.04
CA LEU A 269 80.35 -22.83 29.19
C LEU A 269 79.70 -23.65 28.07
N CYS A 270 80.37 -24.67 27.54
CA CYS A 270 79.78 -25.61 26.59
C CYS A 270 78.67 -26.42 27.25
N GLU A 271 78.91 -26.99 28.44
CA GLU A 271 77.89 -27.71 29.21
C GLU A 271 76.67 -26.81 29.48
N HIS A 272 76.90 -25.58 29.95
CA HIS A 272 75.80 -24.65 30.20
C HIS A 272 75.05 -24.23 28.93
N ASN A 273 75.73 -24.17 27.79
CA ASN A 273 75.08 -23.90 26.50
C ASN A 273 74.21 -25.09 26.08
N GLU A 274 74.67 -26.31 26.28
CA GLU A 274 73.88 -27.53 25.99
C GLU A 274 72.61 -27.59 26.85
N GLU A 275 72.71 -27.25 28.14
CA GLU A 275 71.55 -27.10 29.03
C GLU A 275 70.56 -26.04 28.53
N LEU A 276 71.05 -24.86 28.15
CA LEU A 276 70.21 -23.79 27.58
C LEU A 276 69.54 -24.21 26.27
N MET A 277 70.24 -24.95 25.41
CA MET A 277 69.69 -25.50 24.17
C MET A 277 68.64 -26.60 24.44
N GLN A 278 68.78 -27.34 25.54
CA GLN A 278 67.75 -28.26 25.99
C GLN A 278 66.51 -27.51 26.49
N TYR A 279 66.68 -26.52 27.37
CA TYR A 279 65.56 -25.70 27.86
C TYR A 279 64.84 -24.95 26.73
N ASN A 280 65.56 -24.49 25.72
CA ASN A 280 64.94 -23.83 24.56
C ASN A 280 64.06 -24.80 23.76
N ARG A 281 64.51 -26.05 23.55
CA ARG A 281 63.70 -27.10 22.93
C ARG A 281 62.45 -27.44 23.76
N GLU A 282 62.56 -27.44 25.08
CA GLU A 282 61.40 -27.63 25.97
C GLU A 282 60.39 -26.48 25.87
N LEU A 283 60.87 -25.23 25.81
CA LEU A 283 60.02 -24.05 25.61
C LEU A 283 59.33 -24.05 24.23
N GLU A 284 60.05 -24.44 23.18
CA GLU A 284 59.47 -24.63 21.84
C GLU A 284 58.37 -25.70 21.87
N GLY A 285 58.56 -26.78 22.62
CA GLY A 285 57.54 -27.80 22.86
C GLY A 285 56.26 -27.21 23.48
N PHE A 286 56.39 -26.46 24.58
CA PHE A 286 55.23 -25.81 25.22
C PHE A 286 54.52 -24.80 24.31
N LEU A 287 55.24 -24.12 23.42
CA LEU A 287 54.62 -23.21 22.44
C LEU A 287 53.82 -23.95 21.37
N VAL A 288 54.25 -25.14 20.96
CA VAL A 288 53.48 -25.99 20.05
C VAL A 288 52.21 -26.47 20.74
N ASP A 289 52.34 -27.02 21.95
CA ASP A 289 51.19 -27.51 22.74
C ASP A 289 50.14 -26.39 22.95
N ALA A 290 50.58 -25.18 23.32
CA ALA A 290 49.68 -24.03 23.51
C ALA A 290 49.01 -23.57 22.20
N ARG A 291 49.69 -23.68 21.04
CA ARG A 291 49.07 -23.36 19.73
C ARG A 291 48.01 -24.40 19.39
N ASP A 292 48.27 -25.67 19.64
CA ASP A 292 47.33 -26.75 19.37
C ASP A 292 46.08 -26.62 20.27
N GLU A 293 46.23 -26.26 21.54
CA GLU A 293 45.11 -25.93 22.45
C GLU A 293 44.27 -24.75 21.93
N ILE A 294 44.91 -23.67 21.45
CA ILE A 294 44.18 -22.52 20.86
C ILE A 294 43.43 -22.95 19.59
N HIS A 295 44.03 -23.78 18.74
CA HIS A 295 43.38 -24.31 17.55
C HIS A 295 42.16 -25.18 17.90
N ALA A 296 42.29 -26.07 18.89
CA ALA A 296 41.18 -26.88 19.39
C ALA A 296 40.03 -26.00 19.91
N LEU A 297 40.33 -24.98 20.72
CA LEU A 297 39.31 -24.06 21.24
C LEU A 297 38.62 -23.24 20.14
N ARG A 298 39.35 -22.83 19.10
CA ARG A 298 38.74 -22.13 17.95
C ARG A 298 37.79 -23.04 17.18
N GLN A 299 38.17 -24.30 16.98
CA GLN A 299 37.31 -25.29 16.35
C GLN A 299 36.04 -25.53 17.18
N GLU A 300 36.15 -25.65 18.50
CA GLU A 300 34.98 -25.76 19.39
C GLU A 300 34.05 -24.54 19.31
N ILE A 301 34.61 -23.32 19.24
CA ILE A 301 33.82 -22.09 19.06
C ILE A 301 33.11 -22.07 17.71
N GLU A 302 33.77 -22.52 16.65
CA GLU A 302 33.19 -22.60 15.30
C GLU A 302 32.05 -23.64 15.25
N GLU A 303 32.26 -24.83 15.82
CA GLU A 303 31.24 -25.87 15.95
C GLU A 303 30.04 -25.38 16.77
N GLN A 304 30.25 -24.65 17.87
CA GLN A 304 29.18 -24.03 18.65
C GLN A 304 28.49 -22.88 17.91
N GLY A 305 29.23 -22.06 17.15
CA GLY A 305 28.71 -20.95 16.36
C GLY A 305 27.79 -21.40 15.21
N ILE A 306 28.13 -22.52 14.55
CA ILE A 306 27.31 -23.14 13.51
C ILE A 306 26.01 -23.73 14.11
N ASN A 307 26.07 -24.25 15.34
CA ASN A 307 24.92 -24.80 16.05
C ASN A 307 23.92 -23.70 16.51
N VAL A 308 24.40 -22.49 16.81
CA VAL A 308 23.53 -21.34 17.14
C VAL A 308 22.81 -20.77 15.90
N GLN A 309 23.46 -20.79 14.73
CA GLN A 309 22.83 -20.33 13.48
C GLN A 309 21.78 -21.33 12.93
N THR A 310 21.94 -22.63 13.17
CA THR A 310 20.96 -23.65 12.75
C THR A 310 19.70 -23.70 13.62
N LEU A 311 19.77 -23.23 14.87
CA LEU A 311 18.59 -23.11 15.76
C LEU A 311 17.76 -21.83 15.53
N GLN A 312 18.22 -20.86 14.73
CA GLN A 312 17.43 -19.68 14.37
C GLN A 312 16.64 -19.84 13.06
N HIS A 313 16.83 -20.92 12.31
CA HIS A 313 16.12 -21.15 11.03
C HIS A 313 14.90 -22.09 11.13
N THR A 314 14.59 -22.63 12.32
CA THR A 314 13.45 -23.56 12.53
C THR A 314 12.43 -22.97 13.50
N GLY A 315 11.84 -21.82 13.15
CA GLY A 315 10.89 -21.18 14.04
C GLY A 315 10.08 -20.02 13.46
N HIS A 316 9.58 -20.10 12.23
CA HIS A 316 8.38 -19.36 11.86
C HIS A 316 7.69 -19.97 10.63
N ASP A 317 6.74 -20.87 10.89
CA ASP A 317 5.71 -21.26 9.92
C ASP A 317 4.65 -20.16 9.88
N ASP A 318 4.47 -19.54 8.71
CA ASP A 318 3.16 -19.11 8.22
C ASP A 318 3.15 -19.19 6.67
N PRO A 319 2.16 -19.84 6.04
CA PRO A 319 2.17 -20.04 4.59
C PRO A 319 1.26 -19.03 3.88
N GLN A 320 1.79 -18.25 2.93
CA GLN A 320 1.04 -17.87 1.72
C GLN A 320 1.94 -17.24 0.63
N GLU A 321 2.13 -18.02 -0.45
CA GLU A 321 1.99 -17.61 -1.85
C GLU A 321 2.53 -16.23 -2.30
N THR A 322 3.72 -16.18 -2.90
CA THR A 322 3.97 -16.14 -4.37
C THR A 322 5.33 -15.53 -4.72
N SER A 323 6.03 -16.18 -5.65
CA SER A 323 6.97 -15.57 -6.60
C SER A 323 8.27 -14.96 -6.02
N GLU A 324 9.28 -15.79 -5.71
CA GLU A 324 10.66 -15.31 -5.56
C GLU A 324 11.69 -16.41 -5.86
N ASP A 325 11.80 -16.84 -7.13
CA ASP A 325 12.81 -17.79 -7.62
C ASP A 325 14.00 -17.10 -8.34
N ALA A 326 14.31 -15.84 -8.00
CA ALA A 326 15.33 -15.06 -8.72
C ALA A 326 16.52 -14.57 -7.86
N LEU A 327 16.53 -14.81 -6.55
CA LEU A 327 17.56 -14.23 -5.66
C LEU A 327 18.51 -15.25 -5.02
N ASP A 328 18.27 -16.55 -5.19
CA ASP A 328 19.11 -17.60 -4.56
C ASP A 328 20.35 -18.00 -5.37
N VAL A 329 20.55 -17.40 -6.56
CA VAL A 329 21.73 -17.65 -7.40
C VAL A 329 22.89 -16.70 -7.07
N ASP A 330 22.63 -15.50 -6.56
CA ASP A 330 23.67 -14.48 -6.35
C ASP A 330 24.46 -14.64 -5.04
N VAL A 331 23.86 -15.25 -4.00
CA VAL A 331 24.60 -15.52 -2.74
C VAL A 331 25.58 -16.68 -2.91
N LYS A 332 25.25 -17.67 -3.75
CA LYS A 332 26.12 -18.82 -4.00
C LYS A 332 27.38 -18.44 -4.81
N ILE A 333 27.28 -17.46 -5.70
CA ILE A 333 28.42 -16.97 -6.49
C ILE A 333 29.40 -16.12 -5.65
N MET A 334 28.93 -15.49 -4.55
CA MET A 334 29.80 -14.73 -3.65
C MET A 334 30.66 -15.63 -2.74
N TYR A 335 30.14 -16.78 -2.29
CA TYR A 335 30.90 -17.70 -1.45
C TYR A 335 31.92 -18.54 -2.24
N GLU A 336 31.58 -19.02 -3.44
CA GLU A 336 32.52 -19.83 -4.24
C GLU A 336 33.73 -19.05 -4.78
N ASN A 337 33.59 -17.73 -4.98
CA ASN A 337 34.71 -16.87 -5.40
C ASN A 337 35.64 -16.46 -4.25
N SER A 338 35.17 -16.53 -3.00
CA SER A 338 35.98 -16.18 -1.83
C SER A 338 36.95 -17.31 -1.45
N ASP A 339 36.50 -18.56 -1.53
CA ASP A 339 37.33 -19.73 -1.20
C ASP A 339 38.39 -20.03 -2.29
N SER A 340 38.07 -19.77 -3.56
CA SER A 340 39.00 -19.98 -4.68
C SER A 340 40.22 -19.05 -4.61
N ASN A 341 40.02 -17.80 -4.15
CA ASN A 341 41.09 -16.78 -4.11
C ASN A 341 42.00 -16.93 -2.87
N VAL A 342 41.49 -17.51 -1.77
CA VAL A 342 42.31 -17.85 -0.60
C VAL A 342 43.19 -19.07 -0.89
N HIS A 343 42.67 -20.05 -1.64
CA HIS A 343 43.44 -21.26 -1.95
C HIS A 343 44.58 -21.00 -2.95
N GLU A 344 44.38 -20.14 -3.96
CA GLU A 344 45.45 -19.74 -4.89
C GLU A 344 46.55 -18.92 -4.22
N ASN A 345 46.20 -17.96 -3.34
CA ASN A 345 47.22 -17.19 -2.60
C ASN A 345 48.02 -18.03 -1.60
N SER A 346 47.37 -19.03 -0.98
CA SER A 346 48.07 -19.98 -0.11
C SER A 346 49.02 -20.88 -0.91
N GLN A 347 48.63 -21.33 -2.11
CA GLN A 347 49.50 -22.14 -2.96
C GLN A 347 50.68 -21.35 -3.54
N GLN A 348 50.48 -20.08 -3.91
CA GLN A 348 51.56 -19.21 -4.37
C GLN A 348 52.58 -18.92 -3.24
N SER A 349 52.11 -18.69 -2.01
CA SER A 349 53.01 -18.49 -0.86
C SER A 349 53.84 -19.74 -0.50
N LEU A 350 53.24 -20.93 -0.58
CA LEU A 350 53.95 -22.19 -0.36
C LEU A 350 54.98 -22.47 -1.47
N THR A 351 54.67 -22.11 -2.72
CA THR A 351 55.60 -22.28 -3.85
C THR A 351 56.82 -21.36 -3.72
N ILE A 352 56.63 -20.11 -3.26
CA ILE A 352 57.74 -19.17 -3.01
C ILE A 352 58.64 -19.67 -1.86
N LEU A 353 58.05 -20.26 -0.81
CA LEU A 353 58.82 -20.86 0.30
C LEU A 353 59.61 -22.10 -0.13
N LEU A 354 59.04 -22.97 -0.96
CA LEU A 354 59.72 -24.17 -1.48
C LEU A 354 60.88 -23.84 -2.43
N VAL A 355 60.75 -22.79 -3.24
CA VAL A 355 61.84 -22.30 -4.11
C VAL A 355 62.99 -21.69 -3.29
N ARG A 356 62.69 -21.03 -2.16
CA ARG A 356 63.72 -20.50 -1.25
C ARG A 356 64.46 -21.60 -0.48
N LEU A 357 63.78 -22.69 -0.14
CA LEU A 357 64.39 -23.83 0.58
C LEU A 357 65.15 -24.79 -0.35
N SER A 358 64.91 -24.74 -1.67
CA SER A 358 65.59 -25.59 -2.66
C SER A 358 66.79 -24.94 -3.36
N SER A 359 67.18 -23.72 -2.95
CA SER A 359 68.40 -23.10 -3.47
C SER A 359 69.63 -23.70 -2.78
N PRO A 360 70.50 -24.42 -3.50
CA PRO A 360 71.66 -25.04 -2.88
C PRO A 360 72.65 -23.97 -2.43
N VAL A 361 73.05 -24.06 -1.17
CA VAL A 361 74.17 -23.32 -0.57
C VAL A 361 75.46 -23.74 -1.29
N HIS A 362 75.76 -23.07 -2.39
CA HIS A 362 77.08 -23.05 -3.01
C HIS A 362 77.71 -21.70 -2.72
N GLU A 363 78.25 -21.55 -1.52
CA GLU A 363 79.33 -20.61 -1.21
C GLU A 363 79.70 -20.85 0.25
N LEU A 364 80.78 -21.59 0.47
CA LEU A 364 81.70 -21.51 1.61
C LEU A 364 82.75 -22.62 1.45
N GLN A 365 83.62 -22.42 0.46
CA GLN A 365 84.91 -23.09 0.43
C GLN A 365 85.91 -22.13 -0.23
N ASP A 366 86.37 -21.17 0.56
CA ASP A 366 87.69 -20.54 0.50
C ASP A 366 88.01 -19.88 1.85
#